data_AF-A0A967T7D9-F1
#
_entry.id   AF-A0A967T7D9-F1
#
_cell.length_a   1.000
_cell.length_b   1.000
_cell.length_c   1.000
_cell.angle_alpha   90.00
_cell.angle_beta   90.00
_cell.angle_gamma   90.00
#
_symmetry.space_group_name_H-M   'P 1'
#
loop_
_entity.id
_entity.type
_entity.pdbx_description
1 polymer ?
#
loop_
_entity_poly.entity_id
_entity_poly.type
_entity_poly.pdbx_seq_one_letter_code
_entity_poly.pdbx_strand_id
1 'polypeptide(L)'
;MTTFSPTSGWPNEIKSLGRLASPLIVNNLSIAGMHFADAVMAGRLGAEALAAVAVGASVWFLGFTVCLGLMMAISPITARRFGAGE
;
A
#
# COMPACT_ATOMS: atom_id res chain seq x y z
N MET A 1 -11.49 29.27 -6.13
CA MET A 1 -12.23 28.87 -7.34
C MET A 1 -11.26 28.07 -8.20
N THR A 2 -11.13 26.77 -7.94
CA THR A 2 -10.20 25.88 -8.67
C THR A 2 -10.78 25.58 -10.05
N THR A 3 -10.21 26.21 -11.06
CA THR A 3 -10.56 26.04 -12.47
C THR A 3 -10.21 24.63 -12.93
N PHE A 4 -11.22 23.76 -13.04
CA PHE A 4 -11.13 22.54 -13.84
C PHE A 4 -11.23 22.94 -15.32
N SER A 5 -10.09 22.96 -16.01
CA SER A 5 -10.07 23.16 -17.46
C SER A 5 -10.67 21.95 -18.18
N PRO A 6 -11.62 22.14 -19.10
CA PRO A 6 -12.20 21.06 -19.89
C PRO A 6 -11.22 20.65 -21.00
N THR A 7 -10.86 19.36 -21.01
CA THR A 7 -10.50 18.53 -22.18
C THR A 7 -9.65 19.15 -23.30
N SER A 8 -8.35 18.84 -23.30
CA SER A 8 -7.59 18.64 -24.55
C SER A 8 -6.53 17.53 -24.36
N GLY A 9 -6.97 16.28 -24.55
CA GLY A 9 -6.07 15.13 -24.72
C GLY A 9 -6.22 14.00 -23.69
N TRP A 10 -7.41 13.43 -23.54
CA TRP A 10 -7.66 12.19 -22.77
C TRP A 10 -6.59 11.08 -22.95
N PRO A 11 -6.06 10.80 -24.16
CA PRO A 11 -4.95 9.84 -24.32
C PRO A 11 -3.63 10.29 -23.66
N ASN A 12 -3.39 11.59 -23.54
CA ASN A 12 -2.17 12.13 -22.91
C ASN A 12 -2.23 12.05 -21.38
N GLU A 13 -3.42 12.23 -20.80
CA GLU A 13 -3.67 11.99 -19.38
C GLU A 13 -3.51 10.49 -19.04
N ILE A 14 -4.08 9.60 -19.85
CA ILE A 14 -3.91 8.14 -19.67
C ILE A 14 -2.43 7.75 -19.72
N LYS A 15 -1.65 8.34 -20.64
CA LYS A 15 -0.20 8.10 -20.72
C LYS A 15 0.54 8.60 -19.48
N SER A 16 0.17 9.77 -18.95
CA SER A 16 0.78 10.33 -17.75
C SER A 16 0.44 9.51 -16.51
N LEU A 17 -0.84 9.15 -16.35
CA LEU A 17 -1.32 8.26 -15.29
C LEU A 17 -0.68 6.88 -15.38
N GLY A 18 -0.54 6.32 -16.59
CA GLY A 18 0.13 5.04 -16.82
C GLY A 18 1.61 5.05 -16.40
N ARG A 19 2.32 6.18 -16.57
CA ARG A 19 3.72 6.33 -16.14
C ARG A 19 3.86 6.41 -14.62
N LEU A 20 2.84 6.91 -13.92
CA LEU A 20 2.78 6.91 -12.45
C LEU A 20 2.28 5.58 -11.89
N ALA A 21 1.33 4.94 -12.58
CA ALA A 21 0.74 3.67 -12.18
C ALA A 21 1.71 2.50 -12.40
N SER A 22 2.57 2.54 -13.42
CA SER A 22 3.52 1.45 -13.70
C SER A 22 4.44 1.11 -12.52
N PRO A 23 5.14 2.05 -11.85
CA PRO A 23 5.94 1.73 -10.67
C PRO A 23 5.07 1.27 -9.48
N LEU A 24 3.86 1.80 -9.34
CA LEU A 24 2.91 1.40 -8.29
C LEU A 24 2.44 -0.06 -8.46
N ILE A 25 2.15 -0.47 -9.69
CA ILE A 25 1.74 -1.85 -10.00
C ILE A 25 2.91 -2.80 -9.73
N VAL A 26 4.12 -2.46 -10.19
CA VAL A 26 5.32 -3.27 -9.92
C VAL A 26 5.56 -3.41 -8.43
N ASN A 27 5.48 -2.31 -7.67
CA ASN A 27 5.65 -2.33 -6.22
C ASN A 27 4.63 -3.27 -5.54
N ASN A 28 3.34 -3.13 -5.84
CA ASN A 28 2.31 -4.00 -5.27
C ASN A 28 2.52 -5.47 -5.63
N LEU A 29 2.92 -5.76 -6.87
CA LEU A 29 3.20 -7.12 -7.31
C LEU A 29 4.45 -7.71 -6.62
N SER A 30 5.47 -6.89 -6.39
CA SER A 30 6.67 -7.29 -5.64
C SER A 30 6.35 -7.61 -4.19
N ILE A 31 5.56 -6.77 -3.50
CA ILE A 31 5.14 -7.03 -2.11
C ILE A 31 4.32 -8.32 -2.04
N ALA A 32 3.35 -8.50 -2.94
CA ALA A 32 2.55 -9.73 -2.99
C ALA A 32 3.41 -10.96 -3.28
N GLY A 33 4.37 -10.85 -4.20
CA GLY A 33 5.32 -11.91 -4.53
C GLY A 33 6.25 -12.27 -3.37
N MET A 34 6.67 -11.28 -2.58
CA MET A 34 7.49 -11.48 -1.39
C MET A 34 6.71 -12.25 -0.32
N HIS A 35 5.47 -11.84 -0.01
CA HIS A 35 4.60 -12.57 0.93
C HIS A 35 4.30 -13.99 0.44
N PHE A 36 4.12 -14.18 -0.86
CA PHE A 36 3.93 -15.52 -1.44
C PHE A 36 5.21 -16.37 -1.34
N ALA A 37 6.38 -15.78 -1.59
CA ALA A 37 7.66 -16.46 -1.46
C ALA A 37 7.93 -16.90 -0.01
N ASP A 38 7.62 -16.06 0.97
CA ASP A 38 7.72 -16.40 2.39
C ASP A 38 6.80 -17.60 2.73
N ALA A 39 5.57 -17.61 2.21
CA ALA A 39 4.63 -18.71 2.39
C ALA A 39 5.10 -20.01 1.71
N VAL A 40 5.62 -19.94 0.48
CA VAL A 40 6.12 -21.10 -0.28
C VAL A 40 7.41 -21.66 0.34
N MET A 41 8.32 -20.80 0.79
CA MET A 41 9.56 -21.19 1.46
C MET A 41 9.25 -21.93 2.76
N ALA A 42 8.32 -21.40 3.57
CA ALA A 42 7.81 -22.08 4.75
C ALA A 42 7.13 -23.42 4.45
N GLY A 43 6.46 -23.54 3.30
CA GLY A 43 5.90 -24.80 2.79
C GLY A 43 6.89 -25.90 2.54
N ARG A 44 8.04 -25.56 1.98
CA ARG A 44 9.10 -26.54 1.69
C ARG A 44 9.82 -27.05 2.93
N LEU A 45 9.80 -26.32 4.04
CA LEU A 45 10.34 -26.75 5.33
C LEU A 45 9.41 -27.74 6.07
N GLY A 46 8.16 -27.90 5.63
CA GLY A 46 7.17 -28.84 6.18
C GLY A 46 5.83 -28.16 6.54
N ALA A 47 4.74 -28.92 6.63
CA ALA A 47 3.39 -28.41 6.91
C ALA A 47 3.30 -27.56 8.20
N GLU A 48 4.14 -27.87 9.18
CA GLU A 48 4.24 -27.13 10.45
C GLU A 48 4.81 -25.72 10.25
N ALA A 49 5.83 -25.55 9.40
CA ALA A 49 6.42 -24.25 9.10
C ALA A 49 5.49 -23.37 8.26
N LEU A 50 4.71 -23.96 7.34
CA LEU A 50 3.70 -23.22 6.55
C LEU A 50 2.54 -22.73 7.42
N ALA A 51 2.10 -23.55 8.39
CA ALA A 51 1.13 -23.13 9.40
C ALA A 51 1.67 -21.98 10.26
N ALA A 52 2.95 -22.05 10.66
CA ALA A 52 3.60 -20.98 11.42
C ALA A 52 3.68 -19.65 10.63
N VAL A 53 3.97 -19.70 9.33
CA VAL A 53 3.98 -18.49 8.48
C VAL A 53 2.57 -17.94 8.21
N ALA A 54 1.55 -18.78 8.05
CA ALA A 54 0.17 -18.31 7.91
C ALA A 54 -0.32 -17.57 9.18
N VAL A 55 0.02 -18.12 10.36
CA VAL A 55 -0.26 -17.47 11.65
C VAL A 55 0.59 -16.20 11.81
N GLY A 56 1.88 -16.25 11.45
CA GLY A 56 2.79 -15.10 11.50
C GLY A 56 2.35 -13.95 10.59
N ALA A 57 1.90 -14.25 9.37
CA ALA A 57 1.35 -13.28 8.43
C ALA A 57 0.07 -12.62 8.98
N SER A 58 -0.79 -13.39 9.66
CA SER A 58 -2.00 -12.86 10.30
C SER A 58 -1.66 -11.88 11.44
N VAL A 59 -0.67 -12.22 12.27
CA VAL A 59 -0.18 -11.36 13.36
C VAL A 59 0.49 -10.10 12.81
N TRP A 60 1.31 -10.25 11.76
CA TRP A 60 1.92 -9.12 11.06
C TRP A 60 0.86 -8.19 10.47
N PHE A 61 -0.16 -8.72 9.80
CA PHE A 61 -1.25 -7.94 9.22
C PHE A 61 -2.01 -7.14 10.29
N LEU A 62 -2.22 -7.74 11.47
CA LEU A 62 -2.84 -7.08 12.61
C LEU A 62 -1.98 -5.92 13.14
N GLY A 63 -0.68 -6.13 13.33
CA GLY A 63 0.25 -5.08 13.74
C GLY A 63 0.37 -3.95 12.71
N PHE A 64 0.47 -4.31 11.42
CA PHE A 64 0.53 -3.35 10.32
C PHE A 64 -0.75 -2.50 10.23
N THR A 65 -1.92 -3.12 10.42
CA THR A 65 -3.21 -2.41 10.45
C THR A 65 -3.29 -1.42 11.59
N VAL A 66 -2.80 -1.78 12.79
CA VAL A 66 -2.73 -0.86 13.94
C VAL A 66 -1.82 0.34 13.63
N CYS A 67 -0.63 0.10 13.09
CA CYS A 67 0.28 1.16 12.68
C CYS A 67 -0.31 2.06 11.59
N LEU A 68 -0.96 1.48 10.58
CA LEU A 68 -1.65 2.24 9.54
C LEU A 68 -2.80 3.09 10.12
N GLY A 69 -3.57 2.53 11.05
CA GLY A 69 -4.62 3.26 11.77
C GLY A 69 -4.05 4.44 12.55
N LEU A 70 -2.89 4.27 13.19
CA LEU A 70 -2.20 5.36 13.88
C LEU A 70 -1.71 6.43 12.90
N MET A 71 -1.09 6.05 11.78
CA MET A 71 -0.70 7.02 10.73
C MET A 71 -1.89 7.78 10.16
N MET A 72 -3.00 7.09 9.89
CA MET A 72 -4.27 7.69 9.44
C MET A 72 -4.84 8.65 10.49
N ALA A 73 -4.67 8.38 11.78
CA ALA A 73 -5.07 9.28 12.86
C ALA A 73 -4.15 10.50 12.99
N ILE A 74 -2.85 10.35 12.69
CA ILE A 74 -1.88 11.45 12.71
C ILE A 74 -2.16 12.45 11.58
N SER A 75 -2.57 11.99 10.39
CA SER A 75 -2.86 12.86 9.23
C SER A 75 -3.88 14.00 9.51
N PRO A 76 -5.07 13.77 10.11
CA PRO A 76 -5.97 14.85 10.49
C PRO A 76 -5.44 15.69 11.67
N ILE A 77 -4.60 15.13 12.55
CA ILE A 77 -3.97 15.88 13.64
C ILE A 77 -2.98 16.91 13.09
N THR A 78 -2.12 16.49 12.16
CA THR A 78 -1.18 17.40 11.48
C THR A 78 -1.90 18.36 10.55
N ALA A 79 -2.95 17.92 9.84
CA ALA A 79 -3.77 18.81 9.01
C ALA A 79 -4.52 19.86 9.86
N ARG A 80 -4.98 19.54 11.07
CA ARG A 80 -5.55 20.52 12.00
C ARG A 80 -4.52 21.52 12.50
N ARG A 81 -3.29 21.08 12.80
CA ARG A 81 -2.20 21.97 13.22
C ARG A 81 -1.81 22.93 12.09
N PHE A 82 -1.54 22.37 10.90
CA PHE A 82 -1.16 23.15 9.73
C PHE A 82 -2.28 24.08 9.23
N GLY A 83 -3.55 23.65 9.33
CA GLY A 83 -4.72 24.46 9.00
C GLY A 83 -5.08 25.53 10.03
N ALA A 84 -4.59 25.40 11.28
CA ALA A 84 -4.76 26.41 12.33
C ALA A 84 -3.75 27.57 12.22
N GLY A 85 -2.78 27.49 11.30
CA GLY A 85 -1.81 28.55 11.06
C GLY A 85 -0.62 28.56 12.03
N GLU A 86 -0.24 27.39 12.53
CA GLU A 86 1.05 27.12 13.20
C GLU A 86 1.87 26.07 12.44
#